data_AF-A0A6L3EQJ6-F1
#
_entry.id   AF-A0A6L3EQJ6-F1
#
_cell.length_a   1.000
_cell.length_b   1.000
_cell.length_c   1.000
_cell.angle_alpha   90.00
_cell.angle_beta   90.00
_cell.angle_gamma   90.00
#
_symmetry.space_group_name_H-M   'P 1'
#
loop_
_entity.id
_entity.type
_entity.pdbx_description
1 polymer ?
#
loop_
_entity_poly.entity_id
_entity_poly.type
_entity_poly.pdbx_seq_one_letter_code
_entity_poly.pdbx_strand_id
1 'polypeptide(L)'
;MPGVQYGAAVFPRAVLAVMFGAGAWLTVKGLMTLRGTGWLQVDAWARRPGSWIMFALIVAGMVFYILAADAIGFVPVAGVIIFVLLLAARGRAHLLSSAILALSFPLLLYYIFVNALRVPLPAGWLGGVL
;
A
#
# COMPACT_ATOMS: atom_id res chain seq x y z
N MET A 1 -43.20 10.27 -9.28
CA MET A 1 -43.19 11.48 -8.42
C MET A 1 -42.00 12.34 -8.84
N PRO A 2 -42.22 13.57 -9.34
CA PRO A 2 -41.15 14.46 -9.77
C PRO A 2 -40.51 15.19 -8.56
N GLY A 3 -39.19 15.41 -8.57
CA GLY A 3 -38.57 16.46 -7.75
C GLY A 3 -37.56 16.07 -6.66
N VAL A 4 -37.13 14.81 -6.53
CA VAL A 4 -36.01 14.51 -5.62
C VAL A 4 -34.70 14.98 -6.28
N GLN A 5 -34.31 16.21 -5.99
CA GLN A 5 -32.96 16.72 -6.27
C GLN A 5 -31.99 15.98 -5.34
N TYR A 6 -31.52 14.80 -5.76
CA TYR A 6 -30.29 14.23 -5.24
C TYR A 6 -29.14 15.16 -5.67
N GLY A 7 -28.97 16.26 -4.95
CA GLY A 7 -27.88 17.20 -5.21
C GLY A 7 -26.55 16.47 -5.08
N ALA A 8 -25.56 16.86 -5.90
CA ALA A 8 -24.19 16.33 -5.84
C ALA A 8 -23.58 16.35 -4.42
N ALA A 9 -24.16 17.13 -3.49
CA ALA A 9 -23.80 17.20 -2.07
C ALA A 9 -24.26 16.02 -1.20
N VAL A 10 -25.19 15.15 -1.64
CA VAL A 10 -25.65 14.00 -0.83
C VAL A 10 -24.53 12.99 -0.62
N PHE A 11 -23.73 12.73 -1.67
CA PHE A 11 -22.60 11.81 -1.59
C PHE A 11 -21.49 12.30 -0.63
N PRO A 12 -20.97 13.54 -0.75
CA PRO A 12 -20.03 14.10 0.23
C PRO A 12 -20.56 14.12 1.65
N ARG A 13 -21.84 14.47 1.86
CA ARG A 13 -22.46 14.50 3.20
C ARG A 13 -22.56 13.12 3.82
N ALA A 14 -22.92 12.11 3.03
CA ALA A 14 -22.97 10.72 3.50
C ALA A 14 -21.58 10.21 3.91
N VAL A 15 -20.55 10.46 3.09
CA VAL A 15 -19.17 10.11 3.42
C VAL A 15 -18.71 10.80 4.70
N LEU A 16 -19.00 12.10 4.84
CA LEU A 16 -18.70 12.86 6.05
C LEU A 16 -19.36 12.25 7.28
N ALA A 17 -20.65 11.94 7.20
CA ALA A 17 -21.39 11.36 8.32
C ALA A 17 -20.81 10.01 8.75
N VAL A 18 -20.48 9.14 7.79
CA VAL A 18 -19.90 7.83 8.07
C VAL A 18 -18.49 7.94 8.65
N MET A 19 -17.60 8.75 8.03
CA MET A 19 -16.23 8.92 8.53
C MET A 19 -16.20 9.58 9.91
N PHE A 20 -17.01 10.63 10.10
CA PHE A 20 -17.11 11.32 11.39
C PHE A 20 -17.70 10.40 12.45
N GLY A 21 -18.77 9.67 12.13
CA GLY A 21 -19.39 8.70 13.04
C GLY A 21 -18.43 7.58 13.43
N ALA A 22 -17.73 6.98 12.47
CA ALA A 22 -16.74 5.94 12.76
C ALA A 22 -15.56 6.47 13.58
N GLY A 23 -15.05 7.66 13.26
CA GLY A 23 -13.96 8.31 13.99
C GLY A 23 -14.36 8.68 15.42
N ALA A 24 -15.53 9.29 15.62
CA ALA A 24 -16.06 9.60 16.94
C ALA A 24 -16.29 8.32 17.76
N TRP A 25 -16.85 7.28 17.16
CA TRP A 25 -17.04 5.98 17.81
C TRP A 25 -15.70 5.36 18.26
N LEU A 26 -14.71 5.30 17.36
CA LEU A 26 -13.38 4.78 17.68
C LEU A 26 -12.70 5.58 18.79
N THR A 27 -12.86 6.90 18.78
CA THR A 27 -12.32 7.81 19.79
C THR A 27 -12.96 7.56 21.15
N VAL A 28 -14.29 7.51 21.23
CA VAL A 28 -15.02 7.20 22.47
C VAL A 28 -14.65 5.81 23.00
N LYS A 29 -14.60 4.80 22.12
CA LYS A 29 -14.19 3.45 22.50
C LYS A 29 -12.75 3.43 23.03
N GLY A 30 -11.82 4.13 22.37
CA GLY A 30 -10.45 4.29 22.83
C GLY A 30 -10.35 4.95 24.20
N LEU A 31 -11.06 6.05 24.42
CA LEU A 31 -11.16 6.74 25.72
C LEU A 31 -11.76 5.87 26.82
N MET A 32 -12.76 5.04 26.49
CA MET A 32 -13.34 4.07 27.42
C MET A 32 -12.35 2.96 27.77
N THR A 33 -11.55 2.48 26.79
CA THR A 33 -10.51 1.46 27.00
C THR A 33 -9.31 1.99 27.81
N LEU A 34 -8.92 3.26 27.59
CA LEU A 34 -7.84 3.93 28.32
C LEU A 34 -8.05 4.01 29.84
N ARG A 35 -9.28 3.85 30.33
CA ARG A 35 -9.56 3.84 31.78
C ARG A 35 -9.00 2.61 32.51
N GLY A 36 -8.61 1.56 31.80
CA GLY A 36 -8.02 0.34 32.36
C GLY A 36 -6.60 0.02 31.89
N THR A 37 -6.10 0.74 30.88
CA THR A 37 -4.79 0.47 30.25
C THR A 37 -3.99 1.77 30.15
N GLY A 38 -2.68 1.71 30.43
CA GLY A 38 -1.81 2.89 30.37
C GLY A 38 -1.87 3.62 29.03
N TRP A 39 -1.62 4.93 29.05
CA TRP A 39 -1.75 5.84 27.89
C TRP A 39 -0.88 5.43 26.70
N LEU A 40 0.15 4.62 26.93
CA LEU A 40 1.04 4.07 25.93
C LEU A 40 1.08 2.54 26.03
N GLN A 41 0.22 1.88 25.27
CA GLN A 41 0.37 0.45 25.00
C GLN A 41 1.23 0.28 23.76
N VAL A 42 2.53 0.05 23.97
CA VAL A 42 3.41 -0.39 22.89
C VAL A 42 3.01 -1.82 22.55
N ASP A 43 2.32 -1.95 21.43
CA ASP A 43 1.82 -3.19 20.88
C ASP A 43 2.98 -4.15 20.58
N ALA A 44 2.70 -5.46 20.58
CA ALA A 44 3.75 -6.49 20.57
C ALA A 44 4.63 -6.43 19.31
N TRP A 45 4.10 -5.88 18.21
CA TRP A 45 4.84 -5.67 16.96
C TRP A 45 5.91 -4.59 17.10
N ALA A 46 5.62 -3.46 17.77
CA ALA A 46 6.55 -2.35 17.92
C ALA A 46 7.73 -2.66 18.87
N ARG A 47 7.60 -3.72 19.67
CA ARG A 47 8.66 -4.23 20.55
C ARG A 47 9.69 -5.10 19.83
N ARG A 48 9.39 -5.58 18.61
CA ARG A 48 10.28 -6.46 17.86
C ARG A 48 11.18 -5.64 16.93
N PRO A 49 12.52 -5.78 17.01
CA PRO A 49 13.44 -5.06 16.14
C PRO A 49 13.22 -5.38 14.65
N GLY A 50 12.77 -6.61 14.33
CA GLY A 50 12.44 -7.01 12.96
C GLY A 50 11.29 -6.20 12.34
N SER A 51 10.33 -5.73 13.14
CA SER A 51 9.22 -4.92 12.64
C SER A 51 9.67 -3.52 12.22
N TRP A 52 10.66 -2.94 12.92
CA TRP A 52 11.27 -1.66 12.55
C TRP A 52 12.10 -1.77 11.27
N ILE A 53 12.82 -2.87 11.08
CA ILE A 53 13.56 -3.14 9.83
C ILE A 53 12.60 -3.26 8.66
N MET A 54 11.50 -4.02 8.82
CA MET A 54 10.46 -4.17 7.80
C MET A 54 9.85 -2.81 7.45
N PHE A 55 9.52 -2.00 8.45
CA PHE A 55 9.00 -0.65 8.26
C PHE A 55 9.98 0.24 7.48
N ALA A 56 11.25 0.26 7.89
CA ALA A 56 12.30 1.02 7.20
C ALA A 56 12.48 0.55 5.75
N LEU A 57 12.36 -0.75 5.49
CA LEU A 57 12.48 -1.34 4.15
C LEU A 57 11.32 -0.94 3.24
N ILE A 58 10.09 -0.85 3.78
CA ILE A 58 8.93 -0.35 3.05
C ILE A 58 9.13 1.12 2.67
N VAL A 59 9.54 1.95 3.63
CA VAL A 59 9.81 3.38 3.39
C VAL A 59 10.94 3.56 2.37
N ALA A 60 12.04 2.81 2.52
CA ALA A 60 13.15 2.83 1.57
C ALA A 60 12.71 2.37 0.17
N GLY A 61 11.86 1.34 0.09
CA GLY A 61 11.28 0.87 -1.17
C GLY A 61 10.42 1.93 -1.86
N MET A 62 9.63 2.71 -1.11
CA MET A 62 8.87 3.83 -1.67
C MET A 62 9.79 4.93 -2.21
N VAL A 63 10.80 5.33 -1.43
CA VAL A 63 11.77 6.34 -1.88
C VAL A 63 12.52 5.86 -3.12
N PHE A 64 12.97 4.61 -3.12
CA PHE A 64 13.62 3.99 -4.27
C PHE A 64 12.70 3.96 -5.49
N TYR A 65 11.42 3.62 -5.32
CA TYR A 65 10.44 3.66 -6.40
C TYR A 65 10.33 5.06 -7.02
N ILE A 66 10.14 6.08 -6.20
CA ILE A 66 9.98 7.46 -6.68
C ILE A 66 11.20 7.93 -7.47
N LEU A 67 12.41 7.54 -7.03
CA LEU A 67 13.65 7.96 -7.68
C LEU A 67 14.01 7.13 -8.92
N ALA A 68 13.69 5.83 -8.93
CA ALA A 68 14.16 4.90 -9.94
C ALA A 68 13.10 4.49 -10.98
N ALA A 69 11.80 4.61 -10.67
CA ALA A 69 10.73 4.12 -11.54
C ALA A 69 10.69 4.86 -12.89
N ASP A 70 10.92 6.18 -12.91
CA ASP A 70 10.92 6.94 -14.16
C ASP A 70 12.13 6.58 -15.05
N ALA A 71 13.29 6.31 -14.45
CA ALA A 71 14.50 5.99 -15.18
C ALA A 71 14.52 4.54 -15.67
N ILE A 72 14.22 3.56 -14.80
CA ILE A 72 14.42 2.12 -15.08
C ILE A 72 13.12 1.47 -15.59
N GLY A 73 11.96 1.95 -15.13
CA GLY A 73 10.64 1.42 -15.49
C GLY A 73 9.97 0.68 -14.34
N PHE A 74 8.64 0.61 -14.40
CA PHE A 74 7.80 0.04 -13.33
C PHE A 74 8.16 -1.42 -12.99
N VAL A 75 8.26 -2.29 -14.00
CA VAL A 75 8.43 -3.74 -13.82
C VAL A 75 9.71 -4.10 -13.04
N PRO A 76 10.92 -3.67 -13.44
CA PRO A 76 12.14 -4.01 -12.71
C PRO A 76 12.17 -3.40 -11.31
N VAL A 77 11.72 -2.16 -11.14
CA VAL A 77 11.73 -1.47 -9.84
C VAL A 77 10.75 -2.12 -8.87
N ALA A 78 9.52 -2.39 -9.30
CA ALA A 78 8.52 -3.07 -8.48
C ALA A 78 8.96 -4.52 -8.16
N GLY A 79 9.60 -5.21 -9.11
CA GLY A 79 10.15 -6.54 -8.89
C GLY A 79 11.22 -6.58 -7.80
N VAL A 80 12.19 -5.67 -7.83
CA VAL A 80 13.21 -5.57 -6.79
C VAL A 80 12.58 -5.29 -5.42
N ILE A 81 11.63 -4.34 -5.35
CA ILE A 81 10.95 -3.99 -4.10
C ILE A 81 10.20 -5.21 -3.53
N ILE A 82 9.40 -5.89 -4.35
CA ILE A 82 8.64 -7.07 -3.94
C ILE A 82 9.58 -8.20 -3.50
N PHE A 83 10.67 -8.43 -4.24
CA PHE A 83 11.67 -9.46 -3.91
C PHE A 83 12.32 -9.20 -2.55
N VAL A 84 12.78 -7.97 -2.33
CA VAL A 84 13.45 -7.56 -1.08
C VAL A 84 12.50 -7.63 0.10
N LEU A 85 11.25 -7.18 -0.05
CA LEU A 85 10.22 -7.27 1.00
C LEU A 85 9.84 -8.72 1.31
N LEU A 86 9.65 -9.57 0.31
CA LEU A 86 9.35 -10.99 0.51
C LEU A 86 10.51 -11.71 1.22
N LEU A 87 11.74 -11.40 0.84
CA LEU A 87 12.91 -12.00 1.45
C LEU A 87 13.09 -11.54 2.91
N ALA A 88 12.81 -10.27 3.21
CA ALA A 88 12.82 -9.75 4.57
C ALA A 88 11.69 -10.34 5.43
N ALA A 89 10.52 -10.60 4.85
CA ALA A 89 9.36 -11.15 5.56
C ALA A 89 9.46 -12.67 5.80
N ARG A 90 9.83 -13.45 4.77
CA ARG A 90 9.81 -14.92 4.79
C ARG A 90 11.18 -15.54 5.08
N GLY A 91 12.26 -14.78 4.93
CA GLY A 91 13.62 -15.29 5.08
C GLY A 91 14.10 -16.12 3.89
N ARG A 92 15.36 -16.56 3.97
CA ARG A 92 16.12 -17.16 2.86
C ARG A 92 15.61 -18.53 2.37
N ALA A 93 14.83 -19.25 3.19
CA ALA A 93 14.26 -20.53 2.79
C ALA A 93 13.28 -20.40 1.60
N HIS A 94 12.72 -19.21 1.38
CA HIS A 94 11.69 -18.96 0.38
C HIS A 94 12.18 -18.19 -0.86
N LEU A 95 13.49 -18.19 -1.13
CA LEU A 95 14.12 -17.46 -2.24
C LEU A 95 13.47 -17.75 -3.60
N LEU A 96 13.28 -19.03 -3.94
CA LEU A 96 12.66 -19.41 -5.23
C LEU A 96 11.25 -18.88 -5.36
N SER A 97 10.40 -19.12 -4.35
CA SER A 97 9.02 -18.62 -4.36
C SER A 97 8.95 -17.09 -4.41
N SER A 98 9.89 -16.41 -3.75
CA SER A 98 9.96 -14.95 -3.71
C SER A 98 10.40 -14.39 -5.06
N ALA A 99 11.35 -15.03 -5.74
CA ALA A 99 11.78 -14.66 -7.09
C ALA A 99 10.66 -14.83 -8.10
N ILE A 100 9.93 -15.96 -8.03
CA ILE A 100 8.78 -16.22 -8.91
C ILE A 100 7.71 -15.15 -8.72
N LEU A 101 7.33 -14.83 -7.48
CA LEU A 101 6.34 -13.77 -7.20
C LEU A 101 6.85 -12.40 -7.66
N ALA A 102 8.10 -12.07 -7.35
CA ALA A 102 8.69 -10.79 -7.71
C ALA A 102 8.79 -10.56 -9.22
N LEU A 103 8.86 -11.63 -10.02
CA LEU A 103 8.81 -11.52 -11.47
C LEU A 103 7.36 -11.47 -11.99
N SER A 104 6.54 -12.43 -11.55
CA SER A 104 5.18 -12.62 -12.07
C SER A 104 4.20 -11.50 -11.71
N PHE A 105 4.22 -11.00 -10.47
CA PHE A 105 3.26 -9.99 -10.02
C PHE A 105 3.43 -8.63 -10.73
N PRO A 106 4.64 -8.05 -10.79
CA PRO A 106 4.86 -6.80 -11.53
C PRO A 106 4.51 -6.90 -13.01
N LEU A 107 4.82 -8.02 -13.66
CA LEU A 107 4.46 -8.28 -15.05
C LEU A 107 2.93 -8.33 -15.22
N LEU A 108 2.24 -9.06 -14.35
CA LEU A 108 0.78 -9.17 -14.38
C LEU A 108 0.13 -7.80 -14.14
N LEU A 109 0.61 -7.04 -13.15
CA LEU A 109 0.15 -5.68 -12.87
C LEU A 109 0.37 -4.79 -14.09
N TYR A 110 1.58 -4.76 -14.65
CA TYR A 110 1.86 -3.98 -15.85
C TYR A 110 0.90 -4.29 -16.99
N TYR A 111 0.67 -5.58 -17.25
CA TYR A 111 -0.27 -6.02 -18.28
C TYR A 111 -1.71 -5.55 -18.00
N ILE A 112 -2.21 -5.70 -16.78
CA ILE A 112 -3.55 -5.27 -16.39
C ILE A 112 -3.68 -3.74 -16.52
N PHE A 113 -2.71 -2.98 -16.04
CA PHE A 113 -2.76 -1.52 -16.06
C PHE A 113 -2.71 -0.97 -17.50
N VAL A 114 -1.85 -1.53 -18.34
CA VAL A 114 -1.73 -1.08 -19.74
C VAL A 114 -2.92 -1.56 -20.58
N ASN A 115 -3.33 -2.82 -20.48
CA ASN A 115 -4.34 -3.39 -21.38
C ASN A 115 -5.77 -3.22 -20.88
N ALA A 116 -6.02 -3.45 -19.58
CA ALA A 116 -7.38 -3.38 -19.03
C ALA A 116 -7.76 -1.94 -18.64
N LEU A 117 -6.82 -1.19 -18.05
CA LEU A 117 -7.08 0.16 -17.52
C LEU A 117 -6.62 1.28 -18.47
N ARG A 118 -5.84 0.97 -19.51
CA ARG A 118 -5.24 1.95 -20.46
C ARG A 118 -4.47 3.09 -19.78
N VAL A 119 -3.90 2.82 -18.60
CA VAL A 119 -3.08 3.79 -17.87
C VAL A 119 -1.64 3.65 -18.36
N PRO A 120 -1.01 4.72 -18.87
CA PRO A 120 0.39 4.69 -19.23
C PRO A 120 1.23 4.56 -17.95
N LEU A 121 1.77 3.38 -17.71
CA LEU A 121 2.78 3.17 -16.67
C LEU A 121 4.13 3.65 -17.19
N PRO A 122 5.01 4.17 -16.31
CA PRO A 122 6.38 4.51 -16.70
C PRO A 122 7.08 3.24 -17.18
N ALA A 123 7.24 3.13 -18.50
CA ALA A 123 7.94 2.03 -19.13
C ALA A 123 9.46 2.11 -18.84
N GLY A 124 9.98 3.29 -18.52
CA GLY A 124 11.42 3.53 -18.33
C GLY A 124 12.19 3.04 -19.56
N TRP A 125 13.15 2.13 -19.36
CA TRP A 125 13.92 1.53 -20.46
C TRP A 125 13.07 0.75 -21.47
N LEU A 126 11.89 0.24 -21.09
CA LEU A 126 10.98 -0.43 -22.03
C LEU A 126 10.28 0.54 -22.99
N GLY A 127 10.32 1.86 -22.72
CA GLY A 127 9.80 2.87 -23.64
C GLY A 127 10.70 3.15 -24.85
N GLY A 128 11.96 2.68 -24.82
CA GLY A 128 12.91 2.82 -25.94
C GLY A 128 12.99 1.60 -26.87
N VAL A 129 12.31 0.49 -26.53
CA VAL A 129 12.44 -0.80 -27.24
C VAL A 129 11.11 -1.25 -27.89
N LEU A 130 10.02 -0.51 -27.71
CA LEU A 130 8.69 -0.78 -28.29
C LEU A 130 8.20 0.39 -29.14
#